data_AF-A0A6G8AY25-F1
#
_entry.id   AF-A0A6G8AY25-F1
#
_cell.length_a   1.000
_cell.length_b   1.000
_cell.length_c   1.000
_cell.angle_alpha   90.00
_cell.angle_beta   90.00
_cell.angle_gamma   90.00
#
_symmetry.space_group_name_H-M   'P 1'
#
loop_
_entity.id
_entity.type
_entity.pdbx_description
1 polymer ?
#
loop_
_entity_poly.entity_id
_entity_poly.type
_entity_poly.pdbx_seq_one_letter_code
_entity_poly.pdbx_strand_id
1 'polypeptide(L)'
;MNRIRRMRADNNISLEYLGLVVNESRATINNWELGKTEPNAEIWHKLAQYFDVTIGYLMGYEEEKDNFIYLNEVFSGIVRDMRKNPNADVMIVLEGKPIYNNAQGFVDAYLHPELVKITKL
;
A
#
# COMPACT_ATOMS: atom_id res chain seq x y z
N MET A 1 4.23 -8.93 -18.38
CA MET A 1 4.81 -9.74 -17.28
C MET A 1 3.77 -9.79 -16.18
N ASN A 2 3.46 -10.96 -15.62
CA ASN A 2 2.55 -11.04 -14.47
C ASN A 2 3.17 -10.41 -13.20
N ARG A 3 2.36 -10.18 -12.18
CA ARG A 3 2.75 -9.49 -10.93
C ARG A 3 2.92 -10.45 -9.74
N ILE A 4 2.90 -11.77 -9.94
CA ILE A 4 2.96 -12.78 -8.86
C ILE A 4 4.19 -12.55 -7.97
N ARG A 5 5.37 -12.37 -8.57
CA ARG A 5 6.62 -12.15 -7.83
C ARG A 5 6.58 -10.92 -6.95
N ARG A 6 6.03 -9.83 -7.50
CA ARG A 6 5.88 -8.57 -6.77
C ARG A 6 4.92 -8.75 -5.60
N MET A 7 3.72 -9.29 -5.84
CA MET A 7 2.73 -9.51 -4.77
C MET A 7 3.29 -10.40 -3.66
N ARG A 8 4.05 -11.45 -4.03
CA ARG A 8 4.73 -12.31 -3.07
C ARG A 8 5.77 -11.55 -2.23
N ALA A 9 6.61 -10.73 -2.87
CA ALA A 9 7.63 -9.95 -2.19
C ALA A 9 7.05 -8.85 -1.29
N ASP A 10 6.03 -8.13 -1.77
CA ASP A 10 5.36 -7.05 -1.03
C ASP A 10 4.66 -7.59 0.24
N ASN A 11 4.17 -8.83 0.19
CA ASN A 11 3.60 -9.55 1.33
C ASN A 11 4.65 -10.27 2.20
N ASN A 12 5.95 -10.18 1.87
CA ASN A 12 7.05 -10.84 2.59
C ASN A 12 6.89 -12.36 2.78
N ILE A 13 6.31 -13.06 1.81
CA ILE A 13 6.14 -14.53 1.87
C ILE A 13 7.13 -15.27 0.96
N SER A 14 7.47 -16.51 1.33
CA SER A 14 8.36 -17.36 0.54
C SER A 14 7.63 -18.00 -0.65
N LEU A 15 8.39 -18.50 -1.63
CA LEU A 15 7.85 -19.29 -2.75
C LEU A 15 7.15 -20.56 -2.25
N GLU A 16 7.72 -21.19 -1.24
CA GLU A 16 7.19 -22.38 -0.59
C GLU A 16 5.84 -22.09 0.06
N TYR A 17 5.72 -20.98 0.80
CA TYR A 17 4.47 -20.60 1.43
C TYR A 17 3.38 -20.27 0.41
N LEU A 18 3.71 -19.50 -0.64
CA LEU A 18 2.75 -19.22 -1.71
C LEU A 18 2.32 -20.51 -2.43
N GLY A 19 3.23 -21.46 -2.61
CA GLY A 19 2.91 -22.80 -3.12
C GLY A 19 1.88 -23.52 -2.26
N LEU A 20 2.06 -23.53 -0.93
CA LEU A 20 1.09 -24.11 -0.01
C LEU A 20 -0.30 -23.44 -0.10
N VAL A 21 -0.34 -22.11 -0.22
CA VAL A 21 -1.60 -21.34 -0.33
C VAL A 21 -2.44 -21.79 -1.53
N VAL A 22 -1.79 -22.08 -2.68
CA VAL A 22 -2.50 -22.46 -3.92
C VAL A 22 -2.36 -23.93 -4.27
N ASN A 23 -1.87 -24.75 -3.35
CA ASN A 23 -1.66 -26.19 -3.48
C ASN A 23 -0.74 -26.58 -4.65
N GLU A 24 0.39 -25.90 -4.77
CA GLU A 24 1.35 -26.04 -5.87
C GLU A 24 2.79 -26.09 -5.38
N SER A 25 3.68 -26.61 -6.23
CA SER A 25 5.09 -26.74 -5.85
C SER A 25 5.82 -25.39 -5.89
N ARG A 26 6.82 -25.21 -5.02
CA ARG A 26 7.75 -24.07 -5.06
C ARG A 26 8.33 -23.83 -6.47
N ALA A 27 8.69 -24.92 -7.16
CA ALA A 27 9.23 -24.86 -8.51
C ALA A 27 8.20 -24.33 -9.53
N THR A 28 6.94 -24.73 -9.38
CA THR A 28 5.81 -24.23 -10.16
C THR A 28 5.66 -22.72 -9.98
N ILE A 29 5.61 -22.24 -8.72
CA ILE A 29 5.52 -20.79 -8.42
C ILE A 29 6.69 -20.03 -9.05
N ASN A 30 7.91 -20.53 -8.89
CA ASN A 30 9.10 -19.91 -9.47
C ASN A 30 9.04 -19.83 -11.00
N ASN A 31 8.50 -20.85 -11.67
CA ASN A 31 8.32 -20.82 -13.13
C ASN A 31 7.29 -19.78 -13.57
N TRP A 32 6.19 -19.60 -12.82
CA TRP A 32 5.21 -18.54 -13.08
C TRP A 32 5.81 -17.14 -12.88
N GLU A 33 6.57 -16.94 -11.80
CA GLU A 33 7.25 -15.66 -11.54
C GLU A 33 8.28 -15.29 -12.61
N LEU A 34 8.86 -16.29 -13.27
CA LEU A 34 9.79 -16.12 -14.38
C LEU A 34 9.10 -16.10 -15.75
N GLY A 35 7.78 -16.27 -15.80
CA GLY A 35 7.00 -16.34 -17.05
C GLY A 35 7.31 -17.56 -17.92
N LYS A 36 7.89 -18.64 -17.35
CA LYS A 36 8.21 -19.88 -18.08
C LYS A 36 6.97 -20.72 -18.35
N THR A 37 6.03 -20.69 -17.41
CA THR A 37 4.69 -21.30 -17.50
C THR A 37 3.70 -20.33 -16.89
N GLU A 38 2.40 -20.59 -17.04
CA GLU A 38 1.36 -19.75 -16.45
C GLU A 38 0.44 -20.59 -15.55
N PRO A 39 -0.18 -19.99 -14.51
CA PRO A 39 -1.27 -20.61 -13.76
C PRO A 39 -2.49 -20.91 -14.66
N ASN A 40 -3.28 -21.90 -14.25
CA ASN A 40 -4.61 -22.11 -14.83
C ASN A 40 -5.63 -21.12 -14.24
N ALA A 41 -6.83 -21.08 -14.81
CA ALA A 41 -7.89 -20.15 -14.40
C ALA A 41 -8.25 -20.27 -12.89
N GLU A 42 -8.33 -21.48 -12.35
CA GLU A 42 -8.66 -21.70 -10.94
C GLU A 42 -7.57 -21.12 -10.02
N ILE A 43 -6.31 -21.32 -10.37
CA ILE A 43 -5.18 -20.81 -9.59
C ILE A 43 -5.09 -19.28 -9.71
N TRP A 44 -5.37 -18.71 -10.89
CA TRP A 44 -5.48 -17.26 -11.03
C TRP A 44 -6.51 -16.66 -10.08
N HIS A 45 -7.69 -17.28 -9.96
CA HIS A 45 -8.70 -16.88 -8.99
C HIS A 45 -8.19 -16.97 -7.55
N LYS A 46 -7.55 -18.09 -7.16
CA LYS A 46 -7.01 -18.27 -5.80
C LYS A 46 -5.93 -17.23 -5.45
N LEU A 47 -5.01 -16.97 -6.37
CA LEU A 47 -3.95 -15.98 -6.16
C LEU A 47 -4.55 -14.57 -6.04
N ALA A 48 -5.46 -14.20 -6.94
CA ALA A 48 -6.11 -12.90 -6.92
C ALA A 48 -6.89 -12.67 -5.61
N GLN A 49 -7.62 -13.70 -5.15
CA GLN A 49 -8.33 -13.66 -3.87
C GLN A 49 -7.37 -13.57 -2.67
N TYR A 50 -6.28 -14.34 -2.67
CA TYR A 50 -5.30 -14.32 -1.59
C TYR A 50 -4.61 -12.96 -1.45
N PHE A 51 -4.32 -12.31 -2.58
CA PHE A 51 -3.67 -11.01 -2.61
C PHE A 51 -4.63 -9.81 -2.57
N ASP A 52 -5.94 -10.06 -2.49
CA ASP A 52 -7.00 -9.05 -2.53
C ASP A 52 -6.88 -8.07 -3.72
N VAL A 53 -6.70 -8.62 -4.92
CA VAL A 53 -6.61 -7.86 -6.18
C VAL A 53 -7.48 -8.49 -7.26
N THR A 54 -7.72 -7.76 -8.34
CA THR A 54 -8.35 -8.33 -9.54
C THR A 54 -7.40 -9.29 -10.25
N ILE A 55 -7.97 -10.26 -10.98
CA ILE A 55 -7.17 -11.16 -11.83
C ILE A 55 -6.43 -10.36 -12.90
N GLY A 56 -7.09 -9.40 -13.55
CA GLY A 56 -6.47 -8.59 -14.59
C GLY A 56 -5.28 -7.79 -14.05
N TYR A 57 -5.35 -7.28 -12.83
CA TYR A 57 -4.20 -6.70 -12.16
C TYR A 57 -3.09 -7.73 -11.92
N LEU A 58 -3.40 -8.90 -11.36
CA LEU A 58 -2.35 -9.88 -11.07
C LEU A 58 -1.66 -10.40 -12.35
N MET A 59 -2.40 -10.55 -13.44
CA MET A 59 -1.88 -10.94 -14.76
C MET A 59 -1.08 -9.83 -15.46
N GLY A 60 -1.22 -8.58 -15.02
CA GLY A 60 -0.54 -7.42 -15.62
C GLY A 60 -1.32 -6.74 -16.76
N TYR A 61 -2.62 -6.98 -16.87
CA TYR A 61 -3.50 -6.37 -17.89
C TYR A 61 -4.19 -5.09 -17.41
N GLU A 62 -4.30 -4.89 -16.10
CA GLU A 62 -4.80 -3.63 -15.52
C GLU A 62 -3.62 -2.76 -15.12
N GLU A 63 -3.74 -1.45 -15.30
CA GLU A 63 -2.75 -0.49 -14.80
C GLU A 63 -2.73 -0.48 -13.27
N GLU A 64 -1.61 -0.04 -12.70
CA GLU A 64 -1.60 0.30 -11.28
C GLU A 64 -2.57 1.45 -11.07
N LYS A 65 -3.58 1.22 -10.23
CA LYS A 65 -4.34 2.35 -9.71
C LYS A 65 -3.36 3.14 -8.86
N ASP A 66 -3.11 4.37 -9.25
CA ASP A 66 -2.46 5.32 -8.35
C ASP A 66 -3.31 5.36 -7.07
N ASN A 67 -2.77 4.79 -5.99
CA ASN A 67 -3.38 4.86 -4.67
C ASN A 67 -3.18 6.27 -4.13
N PHE A 68 -3.85 7.26 -4.74
CA PHE A 68 -3.92 8.60 -4.19
C PHE A 68 -4.71 8.54 -2.88
N ILE A 69 -4.01 8.81 -1.77
CA ILE A 69 -4.69 9.16 -0.52
C ILE A 69 -5.16 10.59 -0.70
N TYR A 70 -6.47 10.78 -0.82
CA TYR A 70 -7.05 12.11 -0.81
C TYR A 70 -6.96 12.68 0.61
N LEU A 71 -6.33 13.85 0.75
CA LEU A 71 -6.36 14.60 2.00
C LEU A 71 -7.81 14.94 2.32
N ASN A 72 -8.26 14.66 3.54
CA ASN A 72 -9.57 15.13 3.98
C ASN A 72 -9.60 16.68 4.03
N GLU A 73 -10.80 17.25 4.15
CA GLU A 73 -10.99 18.72 4.11
C GLU A 73 -10.24 19.43 5.24
N VAL A 74 -10.13 18.81 6.41
CA VAL A 74 -9.42 19.36 7.58
C VAL A 74 -7.93 19.53 7.25
N PHE A 75 -7.27 18.46 6.80
CA PHE A 75 -5.86 18.54 6.40
C PHE A 75 -5.64 19.48 5.22
N SER A 76 -6.57 19.53 4.27
CA SER A 76 -6.50 20.46 3.14
C SER A 76 -6.53 21.92 3.60
N GLY A 77 -7.34 22.24 4.61
CA GLY A 77 -7.35 23.56 5.26
C GLY A 77 -6.01 23.88 5.94
N ILE A 78 -5.49 22.92 6.71
CA ILE A 78 -4.18 23.02 7.37
C ILE A 78 -3.06 23.35 6.36
N VAL A 79 -2.96 22.58 5.28
CA VAL A 79 -1.94 22.78 4.23
C VAL A 79 -2.10 24.15 3.56
N ARG A 80 -3.34 24.61 3.32
CA ARG A 80 -3.61 25.92 2.73
C ARG A 80 -3.15 27.06 3.64
N ASP A 81 -3.34 26.94 4.95
CA ASP A 81 -2.92 27.96 5.90
C ASP A 81 -1.40 27.97 6.12
N MET A 82 -0.74 26.81 6.08
CA MET A 82 0.72 26.73 6.03
C MET A 82 1.28 27.45 4.80
N ARG A 83 0.67 27.24 3.62
CA ARG A 83 1.10 27.92 2.38
C ARG A 83 1.03 29.45 2.47
N LYS A 84 0.08 30.00 3.24
CA LYS A 84 -0.03 31.46 3.45
C LYS A 84 1.09 32.02 4.35
N ASN A 85 1.73 31.18 5.15
CA ASN A 85 2.79 31.55 6.09
C ASN A 85 4.05 30.69 5.86
N PRO A 86 4.74 30.84 4.72
CA PRO A 86 5.84 29.97 4.33
C PRO A 86 7.07 30.03 5.25
N ASN A 87 7.18 31.07 6.09
CA ASN A 87 8.27 31.26 7.05
C ASN A 87 7.86 30.90 8.49
N ALA A 88 6.67 30.36 8.71
CA ALA A 88 6.25 29.92 10.03
C ALA A 88 6.79 28.51 10.28
N ASP A 89 7.64 28.37 11.30
CA ASP A 89 8.02 27.08 11.83
C ASP A 89 6.80 26.46 12.52
N VAL A 90 6.18 25.50 11.83
CA VAL A 90 4.95 24.82 12.26
C VAL A 90 5.21 23.34 12.46
N MET A 91 4.55 22.78 13.47
CA MET A 91 4.63 21.37 13.81
C MET A 91 3.23 20.77 13.86
N ILE A 92 3.07 19.59 13.24
CA ILE A 92 1.86 18.78 13.38
C ILE A 92 1.99 17.97 14.66
N VAL A 93 0.94 18.03 15.47
CA VAL A 93 0.88 17.39 16.78
C VAL A 93 -0.31 16.43 16.80
N LEU A 94 -0.06 15.18 17.20
CA LEU A 94 -1.07 14.15 17.44
C LEU A 94 -1.04 13.81 18.93
N GLU A 95 -2.21 13.87 19.59
CA GLU A 95 -2.32 13.61 21.04
C GLU A 95 -1.35 14.45 21.89
N GLY A 96 -1.06 15.68 21.46
CA GLY A 96 -0.10 16.55 22.16
C GLY A 96 1.37 16.22 21.92
N LYS A 97 1.69 15.23 21.07
CA LYS A 97 3.06 14.86 20.70
C LYS A 97 3.39 15.24 19.25
N PRO A 98 4.61 15.76 18.99
CA PRO A 98 5.08 16.02 17.63
C PRO A 98 5.03 14.79 16.74
N ILE A 99 4.48 14.93 15.53
CA ILE A 99 4.67 13.96 14.46
C ILE A 99 5.92 14.36 13.68
N TYR A 100 7.00 13.63 13.91
CA TYR A 100 8.21 13.73 13.08
C TYR A 100 8.00 12.86 11.84
N ASN A 101 8.17 13.41 10.64
CA ASN A 101 8.08 12.81 9.29
C ASN A 101 8.28 11.28 9.20
N ASN A 102 7.39 10.49 9.77
CA ASN A 102 7.38 9.04 9.72
C ASN A 102 5.99 8.60 9.31
N ALA A 103 5.92 7.57 8.46
CA ALA A 103 4.70 7.15 7.81
C ALA A 103 3.60 6.77 8.82
N GLN A 104 3.99 6.23 9.99
CA GLN A 104 3.07 5.84 11.04
C GLN A 104 2.31 7.04 11.63
N GLY A 105 3.02 8.10 12.02
CA GLY A 105 2.38 9.27 12.60
C GLY A 105 1.45 9.99 11.61
N PHE A 106 1.74 9.91 10.30
CA PHE A 106 0.83 10.42 9.28
C PHE A 106 -0.44 9.56 9.14
N VAL A 107 -0.30 8.23 9.17
CA VAL A 107 -1.44 7.29 9.13
C VAL A 107 -2.33 7.48 10.36
N ASP A 108 -1.74 7.57 11.56
CA ASP A 108 -2.50 7.75 12.80
C ASP A 108 -3.25 9.09 12.79
N ALA A 109 -2.63 10.16 12.27
CA ALA A 109 -3.27 11.45 12.11
C ALA A 109 -4.42 11.44 11.08
N TYR A 110 -4.30 10.62 10.03
CA TYR A 110 -5.37 10.43 9.05
C TYR A 110 -6.58 9.68 9.63
N LEU A 111 -6.33 8.66 10.48
CA LEU A 111 -7.37 7.87 11.13
C LEU A 111 -8.07 8.62 12.28
N HIS A 112 -7.37 9.54 12.95
CA HIS A 112 -7.85 10.31 14.10
C HIS A 112 -7.71 11.84 13.88
N PRO A 113 -8.37 12.41 12.86
CA PRO A 113 -8.22 13.83 12.51
C PRO A 113 -8.64 14.79 13.64
N GLU A 114 -9.52 14.37 14.55
CA GLU A 114 -9.94 15.12 15.74
C GLU A 114 -8.82 15.35 16.76
N LEU A 115 -7.77 14.53 16.72
CA LEU A 115 -6.63 14.60 17.64
C LEU A 115 -5.47 15.45 17.07
N VAL A 116 -5.60 15.93 15.84
CA VAL A 116 -4.56 16.64 15.11
C VAL A 116 -4.63 18.14 15.39
N LYS A 117 -3.48 18.73 15.77
CA LYS A 117 -3.34 20.18 15.98
C LYS A 117 -2.11 20.70 15.27
N ILE A 118 -2.18 21.95 14.81
CA ILE A 118 -1.00 22.71 14.40
C ILE A 118 -0.59 23.60 15.58
N THR A 119 0.70 23.56 15.93
CA THR A 119 1.29 24.56 16.81
C THR A 119 2.47 25.24 16.14
N LYS A 120 2.73 26.48 16.54
CA LYS A 120 4.00 27.15 16.23
C LYS A 120 5.10 26.55 17.11
N LEU A 121 6.28 26.39 16.54
CA LEU A 121 7.50 26.09 17.28
C LEU A 121 7.95 27.29 18.12
#